data_AF-A0A1F7Z0D8-F1
#
_entry.id   AF-A0A1F7Z0D8-F1
#
_cell.length_a   1.000
_cell.length_b   1.000
_cell.length_c   1.000
_cell.angle_alpha   90.00
_cell.angle_beta   90.00
_cell.angle_gamma   90.00
#
_symmetry.space_group_name_H-M   'P 1'
#
loop_
_entity.id
_entity.type
_entity.pdbx_description
1 polymer ?
#
loop_
_entity_poly.entity_id
_entity_poly.type
_entity_poly.pdbx_seq_one_letter_code
_entity_poly.pdbx_strand_id
1 'polypeptide(L)' 'MLHFDNLSKFPQVKHFVSTRSSKIDLENFVTVKQVHGDNVLVVQNKDVTGFEADAMITDKANIGLAIKVADCVPILFF' A
#
# COMPACT_ATOMS: atom_id res chain seq x y z
N MET A 1 -0.82 -14.47 11.28
CA MET A 1 -1.08 -15.16 9.99
C MET A 1 -1.65 -14.13 9.04
N LEU A 2 -1.06 -13.94 7.86
CA LEU A 2 -1.54 -12.94 6.90
C LEU A 2 -2.74 -13.54 6.15
N HIS A 3 -3.94 -12.96 6.30
CA HIS A 3 -5.18 -13.48 5.71
C HIS A 3 -5.44 -12.98 4.28
N PHE A 4 -4.38 -12.91 3.45
CA PHE A 4 -4.48 -12.39 2.08
C PHE A 4 -5.50 -13.16 1.21
N ASP A 5 -5.77 -14.43 1.51
CA ASP A 5 -6.77 -15.24 0.80
C ASP A 5 -8.20 -14.67 0.89
N ASN A 6 -8.49 -13.83 1.89
CA ASN A 6 -9.77 -13.13 1.96
C ASN A 6 -9.97 -12.15 0.80
N LEU A 7 -8.89 -11.63 0.20
CA LEU A 7 -8.97 -10.74 -0.95
C LEU A 7 -9.45 -11.45 -2.22
N SER A 8 -9.31 -12.78 -2.31
CA SER A 8 -9.82 -13.59 -3.42
C SER A 8 -11.34 -13.51 -3.58
N LYS A 9 -12.06 -13.04 -2.54
CA LYS A 9 -13.51 -12.77 -2.58
C LYS A 9 -13.86 -11.49 -3.35
N PHE A 10 -12.87 -10.64 -3.65
CA PHE A 10 -13.03 -9.34 -4.30
C PHE A 10 -12.26 -9.33 -5.63
N PRO A 11 -12.82 -9.92 -6.72
CA PRO A 11 -12.11 -10.09 -7.99
C PRO A 11 -11.74 -8.76 -8.68
N GLN A 12 -12.39 -7.66 -8.30
CA GLN A 12 -12.05 -6.31 -8.76
C GLN A 12 -10.72 -5.79 -8.18
N VAL A 13 -10.25 -6.38 -7.07
CA VAL A 13 -9.00 -6.00 -6.41
C VAL A 13 -7.90 -6.90 -6.91
N LYS A 14 -6.97 -6.36 -7.71
CA LYS A 14 -5.76 -7.10 -8.06
C LYS A 14 -4.83 -7.16 -6.85
N HIS A 15 -4.64 -8.35 -6.28
CA HIS A 15 -3.77 -8.58 -5.13
C HIS A 15 -2.75 -9.67 -5.43
N PHE A 16 -1.58 -9.62 -4.78
CA PHE A 16 -0.55 -10.65 -4.90
C PHE A 16 0.36 -10.64 -3.67
N VAL A 17 0.98 -11.78 -3.37
CA VAL A 17 2.07 -11.90 -2.39
C VAL A 17 3.37 -12.03 -3.16
N SER A 18 4.40 -11.33 -2.72
CA SER A 18 5.66 -11.21 -3.44
C SER A 18 6.86 -11.20 -2.50
N THR A 19 8.04 -11.44 -3.06
CA THR A 19 9.32 -11.38 -2.34
C THR A 19 10.29 -10.45 -3.05
N ARG A 20 11.52 -10.31 -2.50
CA ARG A 20 12.60 -9.54 -3.13
C ARG A 20 13.08 -10.13 -4.46
N SER A 21 12.82 -11.42 -4.74
CA SER A 21 13.19 -12.05 -6.01
C SER A 21 12.13 -11.86 -7.10
N SER A 22 10.95 -11.37 -6.74
CA SER A 22 9.87 -11.11 -7.68
C SER A 22 10.14 -9.84 -8.47
N LYS A 23 9.91 -9.89 -9.78
CA LYS A 23 10.03 -8.74 -10.69
C LYS A 23 8.80 -7.82 -10.59
N ILE A 24 8.56 -7.24 -9.42
CA ILE A 24 7.60 -6.13 -9.32
C ILE A 24 8.32 -4.87 -9.77
N ASP A 25 7.72 -4.16 -10.72
CA ASP A 25 8.09 -2.79 -11.01
C ASP A 25 7.64 -1.88 -9.86
N LEU A 26 8.60 -1.47 -9.03
CA LEU A 26 8.37 -0.61 -7.87
C LEU A 26 8.24 0.87 -8.27
N GLU A 27 8.50 1.25 -9.53
CA GLU A 27 8.45 2.65 -9.98
C GLU A 27 7.03 3.26 -9.86
N ASN A 28 6.02 2.40 -9.82
CA ASN A 28 4.62 2.83 -9.69
C ASN A 28 4.11 2.86 -8.25
N PHE A 29 4.96 2.54 -7.27
CA PHE A 29 4.54 2.47 -5.86
C PHE A 29 5.00 3.69 -5.06
N VAL A 30 4.08 4.22 -4.26
CA VAL A 30 4.32 5.26 -3.27
C VAL A 30 4.37 4.63 -1.88
N THR A 31 5.28 5.12 -1.05
CA THR A 31 5.35 4.77 0.37
C THR A 31 5.57 6.03 1.23
N VAL A 32 5.32 5.90 2.52
CA VAL A 32 5.46 6.96 3.52
C VAL A 32 6.41 6.55 4.63
N LYS A 33 6.85 7.53 5.42
CA LYS A 33 7.53 7.31 6.69
C LYS A 33 6.47 7.03 7.76
N GLN A 34 6.20 5.75 8.01
CA GLN A 34 5.30 5.32 9.09
C GLN A 34 5.91 5.63 10.46
N VAL A 35 5.14 6.30 11.32
CA VAL A 35 5.55 6.73 12.67
C VAL A 35 4.60 6.21 13.76
N HIS A 36 3.72 5.26 13.43
CA HIS A 36 2.68 4.71 14.31
C HIS A 36 1.68 5.76 14.82
N GLY A 37 1.37 6.76 14.00
CA GLY A 37 0.31 7.73 14.23
C GLY A 37 -0.99 7.39 13.49
N ASP A 38 -1.82 8.41 13.28
CA ASP A 38 -3.15 8.33 12.66
C ASP A 38 -3.30 9.22 11.41
N ASN A 39 -2.21 9.85 10.97
CA ASN A 39 -2.20 10.71 9.78
C ASN A 39 -2.45 9.90 8.51
N VAL A 40 -3.38 10.38 7.69
CA VAL A 40 -3.71 9.85 6.36
C VAL A 40 -3.22 10.80 5.28
N LEU A 41 -2.36 10.34 4.38
CA LEU A 41 -1.91 11.12 3.24
C LEU A 41 -2.80 10.90 2.02
N VAL A 42 -3.30 12.00 1.42
CA VAL A 42 -3.99 11.95 0.13
C VAL A 42 -2.95 12.05 -0.98
N VAL A 43 -2.77 10.96 -1.73
CA VAL A 43 -1.76 10.85 -2.79
C VAL A 43 -2.36 11.25 -4.14
N GLN A 44 -1.84 12.31 -4.74
CA GLN A 44 -2.31 12.86 -6.03
C GLN A 44 -1.33 12.63 -7.19
N ASN A 45 -0.08 12.25 -6.89
CA ASN A 45 0.97 11.90 -7.85
C ASN A 45 2.01 10.97 -7.18
N LYS A 46 3.01 10.53 -7.93
CA LYS A 46 4.05 9.60 -7.43
C LYS A 46 5.20 10.30 -6.70
N ASP A 47 5.25 11.63 -6.72
CA ASP A 47 6.34 12.42 -6.14
C ASP A 47 6.14 12.61 -4.63
N VAL A 48 5.98 11.50 -3.93
CA VAL A 48 5.74 11.44 -2.49
C VAL A 48 6.95 10.78 -1.84
N THR A 49 7.78 11.60 -1.19
CA THR A 49 8.97 11.13 -0.49
C THR A 49 9.05 11.76 0.90
N GLY A 50 9.25 10.94 1.94
CA GLY A 50 9.58 11.43 3.28
C GLY A 50 8.41 11.99 4.10
N PHE A 51 7.18 11.94 3.61
CA PHE A 51 6.00 12.33 4.38
C PHE A 51 5.75 11.37 5.54
N GLU A 52 5.45 11.91 6.72
CA GLU A 52 5.03 11.14 7.89
C GLU A 52 3.53 10.86 7.83
N ALA A 53 3.17 9.59 7.70
CA ALA A 53 1.80 9.10 7.68
C ALA A 53 1.77 7.59 7.92
N ASP A 54 0.64 7.09 8.40
CA ASP A 54 0.42 5.66 8.66
C ASP A 54 -0.71 5.07 7.80
N ALA A 55 -1.36 5.92 6.99
CA ALA A 55 -2.27 5.51 5.93
C ALA A 55 -2.12 6.40 4.68
N MET A 56 -2.53 5.87 3.54
CA MET A 56 -2.59 6.60 2.27
C MET A 56 -3.90 6.30 1.55
N ILE A 57 -4.44 7.28 0.85
CA ILE A 57 -5.59 7.11 -0.06
C ILE A 57 -5.33 7.81 -1.39
N THR A 58 -5.89 7.28 -2.47
CA THR A 58 -5.83 7.91 -3.80
C THR A 58 -7.06 7.56 -4.61
N ASP A 59 -7.48 8.49 -5.47
CA ASP A 59 -8.48 8.29 -6.52
C ASP A 59 -7.83 8.21 -7.91
N LYS A 60 -6.48 8.22 -7.99
CA LYS A 60 -5.73 8.24 -9.25
C LYS A 60 -5.33 6.83 -9.68
N ALA A 61 -5.61 6.52 -10.93
CA ALA A 61 -5.15 5.29 -11.56
C ALA A 61 -3.61 5.26 -11.69
N ASN A 62 -3.05 4.06 -11.76
CA ASN A 62 -1.61 3.80 -11.96
C ASN A 62 -0.69 4.33 -10.84
N ILE A 63 -1.23 4.54 -9.63
CA ILE A 63 -0.47 4.80 -8.41
C ILE A 63 -0.73 3.65 -7.43
N GLY A 64 0.29 2.82 -7.20
CA GLY A 64 0.25 1.76 -6.19
C GLY A 64 0.55 2.34 -4.82
N LEU A 65 -0.31 2.09 -3.83
CA LEU A 65 -0.05 2.46 -2.44
C LEU A 65 0.60 1.28 -1.71
N ALA A 66 1.80 1.48 -1.17
CA ALA A 66 2.54 0.45 -0.45
C ALA A 66 2.68 0.78 1.04
N ILE A 67 2.10 -0.07 1.89
CA ILE A 67 2.24 -0.01 3.35
C ILE A 67 3.18 -1.11 3.83
N LYS A 68 4.12 -0.79 4.72
CA LYS A 68 5.03 -1.77 5.33
C LYS A 68 4.45 -2.22 6.65
N VAL A 69 4.50 -3.52 6.91
CA VAL A 69 4.05 -4.11 8.17
C VAL A 69 5.06 -5.15 8.66
N ALA A 70 5.21 -5.20 9.98
CA ALA A 70 5.80 -6.29 10.73
C ALA A 70 4.98 -6.36 12.01
N ASP A 71 4.14 -7.39 12.15
CA ASP A 71 3.15 -7.58 13.23
C ASP A 71 1.96 -6.61 13.27
N CYS A 72 2.07 -5.41 12.69
CA CYS A 72 0.94 -4.48 12.52
C CYS A 72 -0.12 -5.02 11.54
N VAL A 73 -1.37 -4.56 11.70
CA VAL A 73 -2.51 -5.00 10.88
C VAL A 73 -2.64 -4.13 9.62
N PRO A 74 -2.43 -4.67 8.41
CA PRO A 74 -2.72 -3.93 7.19
C PRO A 74 -4.23 -3.89 6.92
N ILE A 75 -4.73 -2.72 6.52
CA ILE A 75 -6.13 -2.51 6.10
C ILE A 75 -6.11 -1.94 4.69
N LEU A 76 -6.90 -2.53 3.78
CA LEU A 76 -7.06 -2.08 2.40
C LEU A 76 -8.50 -1.63 2.17
N PHE A 77 -8.68 -0.45 1.57
CA PHE A 77 -9.95 0.09 1.10
C PHE A 77 -9.95 0.16 -0.43
N PHE A 78 -11.08 -0.15 -1.06
CA PHE A 78 -11.26 -0.16 -2.52
C PHE A 78 -12.73 0.07 -2.90
#